data_AF-A0A2N2SE73-F1
#
_entry.id   AF-A0A2N2SE73-F1
#
_cell.length_a   1.000
_cell.length_b   1.000
_cell.length_c   1.000
_cell.angle_alpha   90.00
_cell.angle_beta   90.00
_cell.angle_gamma   90.00
#
_symmetry.space_group_name_H-M   'P 1'
#
loop_
_entity.id
_entity.type
_entity.pdbx_description
1 polymer ?
#
loop_
_entity_poly.entity_id
_entity_poly.type
_entity_poly.pdbx_seq_one_letter_code
_entity_poly.pdbx_strand_id
1 'polypeptide(L)'
;MQTAITRGRFMEEIGSGFFDKSERDNLFITGAFSLLHVLLGTSMQTLLDEMHLPAAVSDALLYDQGEFAPFIRLARHCENFDGTGLIKAAAELHLTAEQLNRAQLVALGFADSLQA
;
A
#
# COMPACT_ATOMS: atom_id res chain seq x y z
N MET A 1 -6.52 10.96 5.94
CA MET A 1 -5.08 10.96 6.30
C MET A 1 -4.67 9.65 6.96
N GLN A 2 -5.26 9.25 8.09
CA GLN A 2 -4.91 8.00 8.81
C GLN A 2 -4.89 6.77 7.90
N THR A 3 -5.97 6.50 7.16
CA THR A 3 -6.07 5.33 6.26
C THR A 3 -4.98 5.29 5.19
N ALA A 4 -4.57 6.45 4.65
CA ALA A 4 -3.48 6.52 3.69
C ALA A 4 -2.14 6.11 4.32
N ILE A 5 -1.86 6.63 5.51
CA ILE A 5 -0.65 6.30 6.27
C ILE A 5 -0.65 4.82 6.68
N THR A 6 -1.78 4.30 7.16
CA THR A 6 -1.94 2.88 7.50
C THR A 6 -1.68 2.02 6.26
N ARG A 7 -2.26 2.35 5.10
CA ARG A 7 -2.03 1.60 3.86
C ARG A 7 -0.55 1.60 3.45
N GLY A 8 0.09 2.78 3.49
CA GLY A 8 1.52 2.91 3.20
C GLY A 8 2.37 2.02 4.11
N ARG A 9 2.16 2.11 5.43
CA ARG A 9 2.94 1.31 6.39
C ARG A 9 2.66 -0.18 6.29
N PHE A 10 1.42 -0.57 5.99
CA PHE A 10 1.05 -1.97 5.75
C PHE A 10 1.81 -2.54 4.55
N MET A 11 1.82 -1.82 3.43
CA MET A 11 2.52 -2.24 2.22
C MET A 11 4.04 -2.32 2.44
N GLU A 12 4.63 -1.34 3.13
CA GLU A 12 6.05 -1.34 3.51
C GLU A 12 6.43 -2.54 4.36
N GLU A 13 5.62 -2.86 5.37
CA GLU A 13 5.87 -3.96 6.31
C GLU A 13 5.76 -5.33 5.62
N ILE A 14 4.74 -5.53 4.79
CA ILE A 14 4.59 -6.76 3.99
C ILE A 14 5.72 -6.89 2.96
N GLY A 15 6.12 -5.79 2.32
CA GLY A 15 7.21 -5.76 1.35
C GLY A 15 8.60 -6.02 1.93
N SER A 16 8.75 -6.02 3.26
CA SER A 16 10.04 -6.19 3.92
C SER A 16 10.75 -7.51 3.60
N GLY A 17 9.99 -8.55 3.24
CA GLY A 17 10.52 -9.85 2.81
C GLY A 17 10.82 -9.97 1.32
N PHE A 18 10.44 -8.97 0.50
CA PHE A 18 10.52 -9.02 -0.96
C PHE A 18 11.51 -8.01 -1.54
N PHE A 19 11.68 -6.89 -0.87
CA PHE A 19 12.38 -5.73 -1.41
C PHE A 19 13.48 -5.22 -0.50
N ASP A 20 14.45 -4.52 -1.10
CA ASP A 20 15.47 -3.79 -0.36
C ASP A 20 14.89 -2.50 0.23
N LYS A 21 15.64 -1.88 1.16
CA LYS A 21 15.17 -0.70 1.90
C LYS A 21 14.67 0.43 0.99
N SER A 22 15.37 0.70 -0.13
CA SER A 22 14.99 1.74 -1.08
C SER A 22 13.63 1.48 -1.75
N GLU A 23 13.31 0.21 -2.02
CA GLU A 23 12.05 -0.19 -2.66
C GLU A 23 10.90 -0.30 -1.66
N ARG A 24 11.20 -0.59 -0.38
CA ARG A 24 10.22 -0.49 0.70
C ARG A 24 9.71 0.93 0.90
N ASP A 25 10.59 1.92 0.84
CA ASP A 25 10.19 3.33 0.88
C ASP A 25 9.22 3.66 -0.29
N ASN A 26 9.46 3.07 -1.48
CA ASN A 26 8.55 3.20 -2.62
C ASN A 26 7.20 2.50 -2.38
N LEU A 27 7.17 1.35 -1.71
CA LEU A 27 5.91 0.70 -1.30
C LEU A 27 5.11 1.57 -0.32
N PHE A 28 5.77 2.21 0.64
CA PHE A 28 5.13 3.15 1.55
C PHE A 28 4.48 4.30 0.77
N ILE A 29 5.25 4.93 -0.13
CA ILE A 29 4.77 6.03 -0.98
C ILE A 29 3.59 5.57 -1.83
N THR A 30 3.72 4.41 -2.49
CA THR A 30 2.67 3.81 -3.31
C THR A 30 1.38 3.63 -2.50
N GLY A 31 1.47 3.05 -1.30
CA GLY A 31 0.31 2.86 -0.43
C GLY A 31 -0.32 4.18 0.02
N ALA A 32 0.48 5.14 0.49
CA ALA A 32 -0.04 6.43 0.93
C ALA A 32 -0.70 7.22 -0.21
N PHE A 33 -0.09 7.25 -1.38
CA PHE A 33 -0.54 8.06 -2.51
C PHE A 33 -1.76 7.46 -3.21
N SER A 34 -1.95 6.15 -3.10
CA SER A 34 -3.15 5.48 -3.60
C SER A 34 -4.46 6.01 -3.01
N LEU A 35 -4.42 6.66 -1.84
CA LEU A 35 -5.56 7.36 -1.22
C LEU A 35 -5.42 8.89 -1.21
N LEU A 36 -4.25 9.43 -1.53
CA LEU A 36 -4.00 10.87 -1.47
C LEU A 36 -4.86 11.64 -2.49
N HIS A 37 -5.02 11.12 -3.71
CA HIS A 37 -5.86 11.77 -4.73
C HIS A 37 -7.32 11.94 -4.25
N VAL A 38 -7.85 10.95 -3.52
CA VAL A 38 -9.20 11.00 -2.93
C VAL A 38 -9.28 12.07 -1.84
N LEU A 39 -8.25 12.18 -1.00
CA LEU A 39 -8.20 13.19 0.07
C LEU A 39 -8.10 14.61 -0.47
N LEU A 40 -7.40 14.80 -1.59
CA LEU A 40 -7.23 16.10 -2.25
C LEU A 40 -8.37 16.44 -3.22
N GLY A 41 -9.28 15.50 -3.50
CA GLY A 41 -10.37 15.69 -4.47
C GLY A 41 -9.89 15.87 -5.90
N THR A 42 -8.74 15.30 -6.26
CA THR A 42 -8.12 15.39 -7.59
C THR A 42 -8.03 14.01 -8.26
N SER A 43 -7.69 14.00 -9.55
CA SER A 43 -7.44 12.75 -10.28
C SER A 43 -6.06 12.19 -9.92
N MET A 44 -5.91 10.85 -9.99
CA MET A 44 -4.60 10.21 -9.79
C MET A 44 -3.56 10.72 -10.79
N GLN A 45 -3.95 10.94 -12.05
CA GLN A 45 -3.04 11.46 -13.08
C GLN A 45 -2.47 12.82 -12.68
N THR A 46 -3.34 13.76 -12.29
CA THR A 46 -2.93 15.11 -11.87
C THR A 46 -1.98 15.05 -10.67
N LEU A 47 -2.26 14.20 -9.68
CA LEU A 47 -1.39 14.04 -8.53
C LEU A 47 0.02 13.56 -8.94
N LEU A 48 0.10 12.59 -9.84
CA LEU A 48 1.39 12.01 -10.25
C LEU A 48 2.21 12.96 -11.13
N ASP A 49 1.54 13.73 -12.00
CA ASP A 49 2.18 14.74 -12.85
C ASP A 49 2.87 15.83 -12.00
N GLU A 50 2.30 16.18 -10.84
CA GLU A 50 2.88 17.18 -9.93
C GLU A 50 4.05 16.61 -9.11
N MET A 51 3.95 15.35 -8.68
CA MET A 51 4.84 14.78 -7.66
C MET A 51 6.10 14.08 -8.19
N HIS A 52 6.25 13.93 -9.52
CA HIS A 52 7.44 13.37 -10.17
C HIS A 52 7.91 12.04 -9.54
N LEU A 53 6.99 11.09 -9.36
CA LEU A 53 7.28 9.80 -8.73
C LEU A 53 8.03 8.83 -9.66
N PRO A 54 8.75 7.84 -9.09
CA PRO A 54 9.37 6.78 -9.88
C PRO A 54 8.36 6.03 -10.76
N ALA A 55 8.79 5.57 -11.94
CA ALA A 55 7.93 4.88 -12.90
C ALA A 55 7.19 3.67 -12.28
N ALA A 56 7.89 2.85 -11.49
CA ALA A 56 7.30 1.70 -10.81
C ALA A 56 6.12 2.06 -9.87
N VAL A 57 6.18 3.24 -9.23
CA VAL A 57 5.10 3.73 -8.37
C VAL A 57 3.93 4.22 -9.22
N SER A 58 4.22 5.02 -10.25
CA SER A 58 3.20 5.55 -11.17
C SER A 58 2.46 4.42 -11.90
N ASP A 59 3.17 3.38 -12.35
CA ASP A 59 2.59 2.24 -13.06
C ASP A 59 1.63 1.45 -12.17
N ALA A 60 2.01 1.25 -10.89
CA ALA A 60 1.15 0.59 -9.92
C ALA A 60 -0.11 1.41 -9.59
N LEU A 61 0.02 2.74 -9.51
CA LEU A 61 -1.07 3.63 -9.15
C LEU A 61 -2.06 3.90 -10.29
N LEU A 62 -1.58 4.06 -11.53
CA LEU A 62 -2.40 4.38 -12.70
C LEU A 62 -2.94 3.14 -13.40
N TYR A 63 -2.11 2.11 -13.53
CA TYR A 63 -2.39 0.99 -14.42
C TYR A 63 -2.59 -0.34 -13.67
N ASP A 64 -2.46 -0.35 -12.34
CA ASP A 64 -2.48 -1.57 -11.52
C ASP A 64 -1.43 -2.61 -11.99
N GLN A 65 -0.26 -2.11 -12.44
CA GLN A 65 0.83 -2.90 -13.03
C GLN A 65 2.13 -2.78 -12.23
N GLY A 66 3.08 -3.66 -12.54
CA GLY A 66 4.38 -3.69 -11.90
C GLY A 66 4.40 -4.41 -10.55
N GLU A 67 5.56 -4.36 -9.90
CA GLU A 67 5.86 -5.12 -8.68
C GLU A 67 5.07 -4.65 -7.45
N PHE A 68 4.64 -3.39 -7.41
CA PHE A 68 3.89 -2.84 -6.26
C PHE A 68 2.37 -3.06 -6.36
N ALA A 69 1.83 -3.33 -7.55
CA ALA A 69 0.39 -3.49 -7.74
C ALA A 69 -0.25 -4.64 -6.93
N PRO A 70 0.36 -5.84 -6.80
CA PRO A 70 -0.15 -6.90 -5.93
C PRO A 70 -0.36 -6.44 -4.48
N PHE A 71 0.52 -5.59 -3.96
CA PHE A 71 0.45 -5.08 -2.59
C PHE A 71 -0.68 -4.06 -2.42
N ILE A 72 -0.98 -3.25 -3.45
CA ILE A 72 -2.16 -2.38 -3.46
C ILE A 72 -3.44 -3.23 -3.42
N ARG A 73 -3.53 -4.27 -4.26
CA ARG A 73 -4.70 -5.18 -4.28
C ARG A 73 -4.91 -5.85 -2.93
N LEU A 74 -3.84 -6.38 -2.34
CA LEU A 74 -3.87 -6.98 -1.01
C LEU A 74 -4.42 -6.00 0.05
N ALA A 75 -3.89 -4.77 0.07
CA ALA A 75 -4.34 -3.75 1.02
C ALA A 75 -5.83 -3.39 0.81
N ARG A 76 -6.29 -3.23 -0.44
CA ARG A 76 -7.70 -2.97 -0.76
C ARG A 76 -8.63 -4.10 -0.29
N HIS A 77 -8.25 -5.36 -0.48
CA HIS A 77 -9.04 -6.49 0.03
C HIS A 77 -9.10 -6.52 1.56
N CYS A 78 -7.99 -6.18 2.23
CA CYS A 78 -7.93 -6.07 3.68
C CYS A 78 -8.89 -4.99 4.21
N GLU A 79 -8.87 -3.80 3.60
CA GLU A 79 -9.69 -2.66 4.00
C GLU A 79 -11.19 -2.84 3.70
N ASN A 80 -11.51 -3.55 2.61
CA ASN A 80 -12.90 -3.84 2.22
C ASN A 80 -13.50 -5.05 2.96
N PHE A 81 -12.74 -5.66 3.88
CA PHE A 81 -13.13 -6.89 4.59
C PHE A 81 -13.50 -8.06 3.65
N ASP A 82 -12.91 -8.09 2.45
CA ASP A 82 -13.11 -9.17 1.49
C ASP A 82 -12.17 -10.34 1.79
N GLY A 83 -12.62 -11.24 2.67
CA GLY A 83 -11.83 -12.39 3.09
C GLY A 83 -11.46 -13.34 1.94
N THR A 84 -12.31 -13.48 0.92
CA THR A 84 -12.03 -14.40 -0.20
C THR A 84 -10.97 -13.81 -1.13
N GLY A 85 -11.10 -12.52 -1.47
CA GLY A 85 -10.09 -11.81 -2.26
C GLY A 85 -8.75 -11.69 -1.52
N LEU A 86 -8.78 -11.44 -0.21
CA LEU A 86 -7.60 -11.36 0.63
C LEU A 86 -6.81 -12.67 0.64
N ILE A 87 -7.48 -13.82 0.80
CA ILE A 87 -6.82 -15.14 0.78
C ILE A 87 -6.14 -15.40 -0.57
N LYS A 88 -6.80 -15.04 -1.69
CA LYS A 88 -6.22 -15.21 -3.03
C LYS A 88 -5.00 -14.32 -3.24
N ALA A 89 -5.12 -13.03 -2.93
CA ALA A 89 -4.02 -12.07 -3.05
C ALA A 89 -2.83 -12.43 -2.14
N ALA A 90 -3.12 -12.93 -0.93
CA ALA A 90 -2.09 -13.41 -0.01
C ALA A 90 -1.37 -14.65 -0.55
N ALA A 91 -2.11 -15.59 -1.15
CA ALA A 91 -1.53 -16.78 -1.75
C ALA A 91 -0.62 -16.46 -2.95
N GLU A 92 -0.98 -15.48 -3.78
CA GLU A 92 -0.15 -14.98 -4.88
C GLU A 92 1.20 -14.43 -4.39
N LEU A 93 1.21 -13.80 -3.23
CA LEU A 93 2.41 -13.26 -2.58
C LEU A 93 3.07 -14.24 -1.61
N HIS A 94 2.59 -15.49 -1.52
CA HIS A 94 3.07 -16.48 -0.54
C HIS A 94 3.07 -15.97 0.92
N LEU A 95 2.10 -15.14 1.26
CA LEU A 95 1.93 -14.57 2.60
C LEU A 95 1.03 -15.44 3.48
N THR A 96 1.45 -15.58 4.73
CA THR A 96 0.64 -16.22 5.78
C THR A 96 -0.31 -15.22 6.43
N ALA A 97 -1.40 -15.73 7.02
CA ALA A 97 -2.31 -14.91 7.80
C ALA A 97 -1.62 -14.22 8.99
N GLU A 98 -0.59 -14.84 9.59
CA GLU A 98 0.18 -14.22 10.67
C GLU A 98 0.94 -12.99 10.19
N GLN A 99 1.59 -13.07 9.03
CA GLN A 99 2.31 -11.94 8.43
C GLN A 99 1.36 -10.78 8.11
N LEU A 100 0.19 -11.08 7.55
CA LEU A 100 -0.85 -10.08 7.27
C LEU A 100 -1.33 -9.38 8.54
N ASN A 101 -1.70 -10.17 9.56
CA ASN A 101 -2.18 -9.65 10.83
C ASN A 101 -1.12 -8.79 11.53
N ARG A 102 0.13 -9.25 11.54
CA ARG A 102 1.25 -8.50 12.12
C ARG A 102 1.44 -7.18 11.40
N ALA A 103 1.47 -7.18 10.07
CA ALA A 103 1.65 -5.97 9.30
C ALA A 103 0.52 -4.98 9.50
N GLN A 104 -0.73 -5.45 9.58
CA GLN A 104 -1.88 -4.59 9.85
C GLN A 104 -1.80 -3.94 11.23
N LEU A 105 -1.41 -4.69 12.27
CA LEU A 105 -1.24 -4.15 13.63
C LEU A 105 -0.11 -3.13 13.70
N VAL A 106 1.04 -3.40 13.07
CA VAL A 106 2.16 -2.44 12.97
C VAL A 106 1.73 -1.16 12.27
N ALA A 107 1.00 -1.30 11.15
CA ALA A 107 0.54 -0.17 10.36
C ALA A 107 -0.46 0.72 11.10
N LEU A 108 -1.39 0.12 11.85
CA LEU A 108 -2.34 0.84 12.69
C LEU A 108 -1.62 1.58 13.83
N GLY A 109 -0.75 0.88 14.58
CA GLY A 109 0.00 1.50 15.68
C GLY A 109 0.91 2.65 15.22
N PHE A 110 1.52 2.52 14.04
CA PHE A 110 2.29 3.60 13.43
C PHE A 110 1.42 4.82 13.10
N ALA A 111 0.29 4.60 12.42
CA ALA A 111 -0.61 5.68 12.06
C ALA A 111 -1.17 6.41 13.30
N ASP A 112 -1.46 5.68 14.37
CA ASP A 112 -1.92 6.24 15.64
C ASP A 112 -0.81 7.07 16.33
N SER A 113 0.45 6.61 16.27
CA SER A 113 1.58 7.32 16.86
C SER A 113 1.88 8.70 16.22
N LEU A 114 1.45 8.90 14.96
CA LEU A 114 1.60 10.17 14.25
C LEU A 114 0.48 11.17 14.54
N GLN A 115 -0.58 10.75 15.23
CA GLN A 115 -1.69 11.60 15.64
C GLN A 115 -1.60 12.05 17.11
N ALA A 116 -0.67 11.47 17.88
CA ALA A 116 -0.38 11.82 19.27
C ALA A 116 0.52 13.06 19.37
#